data_AF-A0A5B0CQH1-F1
#
_entry.id   AF-A0A5B0CQH1-F1
#
_cell.length_a   1.000
_cell.length_b   1.000
_cell.length_c   1.000
_cell.angle_alpha   90.00
_cell.angle_beta   90.00
_cell.angle_gamma   90.00
#
_symmetry.space_group_name_H-M   'P 1'
#
loop_
_entity.id
_entity.type
_entity.pdbx_description
1 polymer ?
#
loop_
_entity_poly.entity_id
_entity_poly.type
_entity_poly.pdbx_seq_one_letter_code
_entity_poly.pdbx_strand_id
1 'polypeptide(L)'
;MMKAVNTIRIKKGNGDGVLARFQTPKSVHTFEGFVLMEVLRKENSPEYDELKICTTWEERGFFDAWLNSRESQKTHDKKTEQKSEDNPIISSQLTTFEVTIQHKPAKQEV
;
A
#
# COMPACT_ATOMS: atom_id res chain seq x y z
N MET A 1 -14.57 -7.35 6.83
CA MET A 1 -13.16 -6.89 6.67
C MET A 1 -12.64 -7.19 5.28
N MET A 2 -11.84 -6.28 4.73
CA MET A 2 -11.22 -6.46 3.44
C MET A 2 -9.75 -6.01 3.48
N LYS A 3 -8.92 -6.62 2.62
CA LYS A 3 -7.51 -6.25 2.47
C LYS A 3 -7.24 -5.84 1.02
N ALA A 4 -6.64 -4.69 0.82
CA ALA A 4 -6.10 -4.26 -0.46
C ALA A 4 -4.58 -4.41 -0.46
N VAL A 5 -4.03 -4.98 -1.52
CA VAL A 5 -2.60 -5.19 -1.71
C VAL A 5 -2.18 -4.55 -3.01
N ASN A 6 -1.39 -3.48 -2.92
CA ASN A 6 -0.74 -2.89 -4.08
C ASN A 6 0.68 -3.46 -4.20
N THR A 7 0.88 -4.33 -5.17
CA THR A 7 2.18 -4.96 -5.47
C THR A 7 2.94 -4.07 -6.45
N ILE A 8 4.12 -3.60 -6.05
CA ILE A 8 4.99 -2.73 -6.85
C ILE A 8 6.24 -3.52 -7.19
N ARG A 9 6.54 -3.64 -8.50
CA ARG A 9 7.82 -4.14 -9.00
C ARG A 9 8.74 -2.98 -9.28
N ILE A 10 9.98 -3.09 -8.83
CA ILE A 10 10.97 -2.01 -8.83
C ILE A 10 12.26 -2.55 -9.44
N LYS A 11 13.00 -1.71 -10.17
CA LYS A 11 14.35 -2.02 -10.63
C LYS A 11 15.19 -2.54 -9.45
N LYS A 12 15.95 -3.61 -9.68
CA LYS A 12 16.73 -4.26 -8.63
C LYS A 12 17.65 -3.25 -7.91
N GLY A 13 17.74 -3.34 -6.59
CA GLY A 13 18.58 -2.47 -5.76
C GLY A 13 17.97 -1.12 -5.41
N ASN A 14 16.76 -0.81 -5.90
CA ASN A 14 16.08 0.48 -5.66
C ASN A 14 14.92 0.37 -4.66
N GLY A 15 14.67 -0.81 -4.07
CA GLY A 15 13.57 -1.03 -3.12
C GLY A 15 13.61 -0.10 -1.90
N ASP A 16 14.80 0.17 -1.36
CA ASP A 16 14.96 0.95 -0.11
C ASP A 16 14.58 2.43 -0.29
N GLY A 17 14.90 3.03 -1.45
CA GLY A 17 14.49 4.39 -1.78
C GLY A 17 12.97 4.54 -1.90
N VAL A 18 12.28 3.47 -2.33
CA VAL A 18 10.81 3.44 -2.38
C VAL A 18 10.24 3.22 -0.98
N LEU A 19 10.83 2.35 -0.16
CA LEU A 19 10.43 2.11 1.23
C LEU A 19 10.47 3.38 2.08
N ALA A 20 11.46 4.25 1.89
CA ALA A 20 11.57 5.53 2.60
C ALA A 20 10.30 6.40 2.44
N ARG A 21 9.60 6.30 1.30
CA ARG A 21 8.35 7.05 1.03
C ARG A 21 7.16 6.59 1.88
N PHE A 22 7.26 5.42 2.50
CA PHE A 22 6.23 4.80 3.33
C PHE A 22 6.57 4.83 4.82
N GLN A 23 7.74 5.35 5.21
CA GLN A 23 8.09 5.55 6.62
C GLN A 23 7.20 6.59 7.29
N THR A 24 6.81 7.63 6.55
CA THR A 24 5.86 8.64 7.05
C THR A 24 4.45 8.30 6.60
N PRO A 25 3.51 8.04 7.54
CA PRO A 25 2.13 7.76 7.19
C PRO A 25 1.46 9.02 6.64
N LYS A 26 1.14 9.02 5.34
CA LYS A 26 0.70 10.24 4.63
C LYS A 26 -0.70 10.75 5.04
N SER A 27 -1.66 9.84 5.24
CA SER A 27 -3.05 10.18 5.60
C SER A 27 -3.98 8.98 5.70
N VAL A 28 -3.65 7.84 5.06
CA VAL A 28 -4.54 6.66 5.01
C VAL A 28 -5.03 6.18 6.39
N HIS A 29 -4.22 6.37 7.43
CA HIS A 29 -4.54 6.00 8.80
C HIS A 29 -5.62 6.86 9.47
N THR A 30 -6.01 7.99 8.86
CA THR A 30 -7.05 8.89 9.39
C THR A 30 -8.43 8.61 8.78
N PHE A 31 -8.53 7.68 7.83
CA PHE A 31 -9.80 7.34 7.19
C PHE A 31 -10.61 6.39 8.07
N GLU A 32 -11.93 6.59 8.08
CA GLU A 32 -12.86 5.72 8.79
C GLU A 32 -12.73 4.27 8.31
N GLY A 33 -12.85 3.33 9.24
CA GLY A 33 -12.73 1.90 8.95
C GLY A 33 -11.32 1.42 8.58
N PHE A 34 -10.27 2.26 8.66
CA PHE A 34 -8.89 1.82 8.52
C PHE A 34 -8.45 0.97 9.72
N VAL A 35 -7.95 -0.24 9.46
CA VAL A 35 -7.49 -1.15 10.51
C VAL A 35 -5.97 -1.09 10.66
N LEU A 36 -5.24 -1.28 9.55
CA LEU A 36 -3.78 -1.26 9.56
C LEU A 36 -3.20 -1.11 8.15
N MET A 37 -1.95 -0.66 8.08
CA MET A 37 -1.13 -0.67 6.88
C MET A 37 0.18 -1.40 7.15
N GLU A 38 0.54 -2.29 6.23
CA GLU A 38 1.80 -3.03 6.25
C GLU A 38 2.51 -2.81 4.91
N VAL A 39 3.84 -2.71 4.96
CA VAL A 39 4.65 -2.75 3.76
C VAL A 39 5.52 -3.99 3.83
N LEU A 40 5.27 -4.94 2.93
CA LEU A 40 6.00 -6.20 2.87
C LEU A 40 7.03 -6.12 1.76
N ARG A 41 8.28 -6.47 2.03
CA ARG A 41 9.31 -6.68 1.02
C ARG A 41 9.35 -8.16 0.65
N LYS A 42 9.32 -8.47 -0.64
CA LYS A 42 9.55 -9.84 -1.10
C LYS A 42 11.02 -10.18 -0.94
N GLU A 43 11.30 -11.24 -0.20
CA GLU A 43 12.62 -11.85 -0.13
C GLU A 43 12.88 -12.73 -1.35
N ASN A 44 14.16 -13.02 -1.64
CA ASN A 44 14.55 -13.93 -2.72
C ASN A 44 14.00 -13.55 -4.11
N SER A 45 14.01 -12.27 -4.43
CA SER A 45 13.62 -11.75 -5.74
C SER A 45 14.87 -11.32 -6.53
N PRO A 46 15.46 -12.20 -7.37
CA PRO A 46 16.75 -11.94 -8.01
C PRO A 46 16.67 -10.87 -9.11
N GLU A 47 15.58 -10.84 -9.86
CA GLU A 47 15.46 -10.00 -11.08
C GLU A 47 14.96 -8.58 -10.80
N TYR A 48 14.18 -8.39 -9.73
CA TYR A 48 13.58 -7.11 -9.36
C TYR A 48 13.36 -7.05 -7.85
N ASP A 49 13.24 -5.85 -7.30
CA ASP A 49 12.71 -5.69 -5.94
C ASP A 49 11.18 -5.64 -6.01
N GLU A 50 10.50 -6.28 -5.06
CA GLU A 50 9.04 -6.25 -4.98
C GLU A 50 8.61 -5.81 -3.58
N LEU A 51 7.73 -4.82 -3.55
CA LEU A 51 7.09 -4.32 -2.34
C LEU A 51 5.58 -4.52 -2.45
N LYS A 52 4.95 -4.92 -1.36
CA LYS A 52 3.50 -5.04 -1.24
C LYS A 52 3.00 -4.08 -0.17
N ILE A 53 2.26 -3.08 -0.59
CA ILE A 53 1.59 -2.15 0.31
C ILE A 53 0.22 -2.73 0.61
N CYS A 54 0.05 -3.23 1.82
CA CYS A 54 -1.17 -3.88 2.27
C CYS A 54 -1.93 -2.93 3.18
N THR A 55 -3.21 -2.70 2.91
CA THR A 55 -4.11 -1.97 3.82
C THR A 55 -5.29 -2.86 4.17
N THR A 56 -5.62 -2.95 5.45
CA THR A 56 -6.79 -3.69 5.94
C THR A 56 -7.84 -2.71 6.40
N TRP A 57 -9.09 -3.00 6.07
CA TRP A 57 -10.24 -2.15 6.34
C TRP A 57 -11.37 -2.99 6.95
N GLU A 58 -12.18 -2.34 7.77
CA GLU A 58 -13.35 -2.95 8.41
C GLU A 58 -14.35 -3.43 7.36
N GLU A 59 -14.56 -2.63 6.32
CA GLU A 59 -15.47 -2.91 5.21
C GLU A 59 -14.95 -2.37 3.88
N ARG A 60 -15.51 -2.89 2.78
CA ARG A 60 -15.17 -2.47 1.42
C ARG A 60 -15.57 -1.02 1.13
N GLY A 61 -16.71 -0.54 1.64
CA GLY A 61 -17.16 0.83 1.40
C GLY A 61 -16.15 1.88 1.86
N PHE A 62 -15.49 1.65 3.00
CA PHE A 62 -14.43 2.53 3.51
C PHE A 62 -13.21 2.58 2.59
N PHE A 63 -12.77 1.43 2.09
CA PHE A 63 -11.69 1.37 1.11
C PHE A 63 -12.04 2.08 -0.19
N ASP A 64 -13.25 1.89 -0.71
CA ASP A 64 -13.67 2.52 -1.96
C ASP A 64 -13.77 4.05 -1.81
N ALA A 65 -14.28 4.54 -0.68
CA ALA A 65 -14.28 5.97 -0.36
C ALA A 65 -12.87 6.56 -0.30
N TRP A 66 -11.93 5.86 0.35
CA TRP A 66 -10.52 6.25 0.37
C TRP A 66 -9.91 6.26 -1.03
N LEU A 67 -10.14 5.21 -1.83
CA LEU A 67 -9.62 5.09 -3.19
C LEU A 67 -10.10 6.24 -4.07
N ASN A 68 -11.39 6.55 -4.03
CA ASN A 68 -11.99 7.67 -4.77
C ASN A 68 -11.35 9.01 -4.37
N SER A 69 -11.16 9.24 -3.06
CA SER A 69 -10.51 10.47 -2.58
C SER A 69 -9.09 10.63 -3.12
N ARG A 70 -8.35 9.52 -3.26
CA ARG A 70 -7.00 9.50 -3.81
C ARG A 70 -6.98 9.76 -5.32
N GLU A 71 -7.94 9.24 -6.08
CA GLU A 71 -8.07 9.51 -7.51
C GLU A 71 -8.40 10.98 -7.79
N SER A 72 -9.25 11.58 -6.95
CA SER A 72 -9.51 13.02 -6.99
C SER A 72 -8.26 13.86 -6.69
N GLN A 73 -7.46 13.48 -5.67
CA GLN A 73 -6.19 14.16 -5.37
C GLN A 73 -5.17 14.06 -6.51
N LYS A 74 -4.98 12.86 -7.09
CA LYS A 74 -4.08 12.66 -8.25
C LYS A 74 -4.47 13.50 -9.46
N THR A 75 -5.77 13.77 -9.65
CA THR A 75 -6.23 14.63 -10.74
C THR A 75 -5.82 16.09 -10.54
N HIS A 76 -5.67 16.52 -9.29
CA HIS A 76 -5.17 17.86 -8.92
C HIS A 76 -3.63 17.95 -8.96
N ASP A 77 -2.93 16.89 -8.53
CA ASP A 77 -1.45 16.80 -8.53
C ASP A 77 -0.83 16.60 -9.93
N LYS A 78 -1.63 16.23 -10.96
CA LYS A 78 -1.16 16.09 -12.35
C LYS A 78 -0.59 17.37 -12.98
N LYS A 79 -0.68 18.53 -12.31
CA LYS A 79 0.02 19.76 -12.73
C LYS A 79 1.49 19.83 -12.28
N THR A 80 1.97 18.90 -11.45
CA THR A 80 3.33 18.99 -10.85
C THR A 80 4.20 17.75 -11.07
N GLU A 81 3.67 16.60 -11.50
CA GLU A 81 4.50 15.44 -11.86
C GLU A 81 5.10 15.60 -13.27
N GLN A 82 6.13 16.45 -13.38
CA GLN A 82 7.16 16.27 -14.40
C GLN A 82 7.67 14.83 -14.28
N LYS A 83 7.48 14.04 -15.35
CA LYS A 83 8.12 12.75 -15.56
C LYS A 83 9.61 12.88 -15.28
N SER A 84 10.03 12.55 -14.06
CA SER A 84 11.43 12.33 -13.76
C SER A 84 11.80 11.06 -14.50
N GLU A 85 12.76 11.14 -15.42
CA GLU A 85 13.23 10.01 -16.25
C GLU A 85 13.80 8.83 -15.43
N ASP A 86 13.91 8.98 -14.11
CA ASP A 86 14.46 8.00 -13.17
C ASP A 86 13.43 7.46 -12.17
N ASN A 87 12.22 7.12 -12.62
CA ASN A 87 11.28 6.38 -11.76
C ASN A 87 11.72 4.89 -11.70
N PRO A 88 12.14 4.37 -10.54
CA PRO A 88 12.59 2.98 -10.43
C PRO A 88 11.43 1.97 -10.47
N ILE A 89 10.18 2.42 -10.46
CA ILE A 89 8.98 1.57 -10.49
C ILE A 89 8.76 1.01 -11.91
N ILE A 90 8.81 -0.31 -12.04
CA ILE A 90 8.55 -1.05 -13.29
C ILE A 90 7.04 -1.16 -13.52
N SER A 91 6.31 -1.59 -12.49
CA SER A 91 4.86 -1.76 -12.56
C SER A 91 4.22 -1.74 -11.19
N SER A 92 2.91 -1.50 -11.15
CA SER A 92 2.09 -1.64 -9.95
C SER A 92 0.79 -2.37 -10.26
N GLN A 93 0.39 -3.30 -9.40
CA GLN A 93 -0.85 -4.06 -9.52
C GLN A 93 -1.61 -4.00 -8.19
N LEU A 94 -2.84 -3.48 -8.23
CA LEU A 94 -3.76 -3.51 -7.10
C LEU A 94 -4.56 -4.82 -7.13
N THR A 95 -4.61 -5.52 -5.99
CA THR A 95 -5.43 -6.70 -5.79
C THR A 95 -6.19 -6.55 -4.48
N THR A 96 -7.45 -7.00 -4.44
CA THR A 96 -8.28 -6.90 -3.25
C THR A 96 -8.76 -8.27 -2.80
N PHE A 97 -8.90 -8.44 -1.50
CA PHE A 97 -9.22 -9.69 -0.84
C PHE A 97 -10.30 -9.46 0.21
N GLU A 98 -11.19 -10.43 0.37
CA GLU A 98 -12.03 -10.55 1.56
C GLU A 98 -11.22 -11.23 2.67
N VAL A 99 -11.26 -10.68 3.88
CA VAL A 99 -10.64 -11.33 5.04
C VAL A 99 -11.68 -12.26 5.66
N THR A 100 -11.60 -13.54 5.35
CA THR A 100 -12.59 -14.55 5.78
C THR A 100 -12.34 -15.09 7.19
N ILE A 101 -11.07 -15.27 7.57
CA ILE A 101 -10.66 -15.82 8.87
C ILE A 101 -9.43 -15.04 9.38
N GLN A 102 -9.44 -14.69 10.68
CA GLN A 102 -8.32 -14.02 11.34
C GLN A 102 -8.23 -14.45 12.81
N HIS A 103 -7.02 -14.66 13.31
CA HIS A 103 -6.74 -14.92 14.73
C HIS A 103 -5.95 -13.74 15.32
N LYS A 104 -6.31 -13.32 16.54
CA LYS A 104 -5.54 -12.37 17.35
C LYS A 104 -4.71 -13.15 18.37
N PRO A 105 -3.62 -12.59 18.90
CA PRO A 105 -2.89 -13.20 20.02
C PRO A 105 -3.86 -13.55 21.15
N ALA A 106 -3.63 -14.68 21.83
CA ALA A 106 -4.37 -15.00 23.03
C ALA A 106 -4.21 -13.83 24.02
N LYS A 107 -5.30 -13.37 24.65
CA LYS A 107 -5.21 -12.36 25.72
C LYS A 107 -4.24 -12.91 26.77
N GLN A 108 -3.12 -12.22 26.97
CA GLN A 108 -2.32 -12.43 28.17
C GLN A 108 -3.11 -11.78 29.30
N GLU A 109 -3.71 -12.59 30.17
CA GLU A 109 -4.22 -12.09 31.44
C GLU A 109 -3.01 -11.62 32.26
N VAL A 110 -2.98 -10.33 32.57
CA VAL A 110 -2.00 -9.69 33.47
C VAL A 110 -2.63 -9.59 34.84
#